data_AF-A0A914YM09-F1
#
_entry.id   AF-A0A914YM09-F1
#
_cell.length_a   1.000
_cell.length_b   1.000
_cell.length_c   1.000
_cell.angle_alpha   90.00
_cell.angle_beta   90.00
_cell.angle_gamma   90.00
#
_symmetry.space_group_name_H-M   'P 1'
#
loop_
_entity.id
_entity.type
_entity.pdbx_description
1 polymer ?
#
loop_
_entity_poly.entity_id
_entity_poly.type
_entity_poly.pdbx_seq_one_letter_code
_entity_poly.pdbx_strand_id
1 'polypeptide(L)'
;MAETISMPDSPSPVRILTLNEETHTHQLDENALTKLLCDPKYADKKVSLISVAGAFRKGKSFILNFFLRYLTWRESGNTESMPDWLGTNEDKLDGFSWRGGSERDTNGMLIWSKPFLIKDRNNEDIVVLLMDTQGAFDTLSTVKECATIFALSTMLCSVQVKNL
;
A
#
# COMPACT_ATOMS: atom_id res chain seq x y z
N MET A 1 9.42 12.23 21.66
CA MET A 1 9.84 12.71 20.33
C MET A 1 9.57 11.57 19.37
N ALA A 2 8.75 11.77 18.34
CA ALA A 2 8.50 10.71 17.36
C ALA A 2 9.78 10.46 16.57
N GLU A 3 10.25 9.21 16.54
CA GLU A 3 11.39 8.82 15.73
C GLU A 3 11.11 9.17 14.27
N THR A 4 12.00 9.96 13.67
CA THR A 4 11.88 10.35 12.27
C THR A 4 12.37 9.17 11.45
N ILE A 5 11.45 8.38 10.90
CA ILE A 5 11.81 7.27 10.02
C ILE A 5 12.38 7.89 8.73
N SER A 6 13.67 7.66 8.46
CA SER A 6 14.28 8.03 7.19
C SER A 6 13.63 7.23 6.07
N MET A 7 13.26 7.89 4.97
CA MET A 7 12.78 7.19 3.78
C MET A 7 13.87 6.21 3.31
N PRO A 8 13.51 4.97 2.96
CA PRO A 8 14.48 3.99 2.50
C PRO A 8 15.02 4.35 1.11
N ASP A 9 16.30 4.04 0.87
CA ASP A 9 16.98 4.30 -0.41
C ASP A 9 16.40 3.48 -1.58
N SER A 10 15.71 2.37 -1.27
CA SER A 10 15.00 1.52 -2.23
C SER A 10 13.48 1.54 -1.99
N PRO A 11 12.65 1.37 -3.03
CA PRO A 11 11.21 1.25 -2.88
C PRO A 11 10.81 0.18 -1.86
N SER A 12 9.99 0.54 -0.89
CA SER A 12 9.55 -0.38 0.17
C SER A 12 8.23 0.08 0.79
N PRO A 13 7.59 -0.75 1.63
CA PRO A 13 6.43 -0.33 2.41
C PRO A 13 6.83 0.71 3.45
N VAL A 14 6.08 1.80 3.54
CA VAL A 14 6.21 2.86 4.54
C VAL A 14 4.94 2.89 5.36
N ARG A 15 5.08 2.76 6.68
CA ARG A 15 3.95 2.82 7.60
C ARG A 15 3.54 4.27 7.79
N ILE A 16 2.31 4.58 7.43
CA ILE A 16 1.74 5.94 7.53
C ILE A 16 0.81 6.08 8.73
N LEU A 17 0.20 4.98 9.17
CA LEU A 17 -0.66 4.94 10.35
C LEU A 17 -0.19 3.81 11.25
N THR A 18 0.05 4.10 12.52
CA THR A 18 0.40 3.12 13.55
C THR A 18 -0.69 3.09 14.61
N LEU A 19 -1.06 1.89 15.05
CA LEU A 19 -1.90 1.72 16.23
C LEU A 19 -1.00 1.57 17.46
N ASN A 20 -1.12 2.47 18.42
CA ASN A 20 -0.54 2.27 19.74
C ASN A 20 -1.48 1.36 20.55
N GLU A 21 -1.03 0.15 20.85
CA GLU A 21 -1.82 -0.87 21.55
C GLU A 21 -2.01 -0.57 23.04
N GLU A 22 -1.13 0.23 23.66
CA GLU A 22 -1.25 0.62 25.07
C GLU A 22 -2.29 1.73 25.27
N THR A 23 -2.31 2.70 24.35
CA THR A 23 -3.19 3.88 24.44
C THR A 23 -4.44 3.76 23.58
N HIS A 24 -4.54 2.74 22.73
CA HIS A 24 -5.59 2.57 21.72
C HIS A 24 -5.77 3.79 20.81
N THR A 25 -4.68 4.50 20.53
CA THR A 25 -4.67 5.70 19.68
C THR A 25 -3.97 5.43 18.37
N HIS A 26 -4.49 6.02 17.28
CA HIS A 26 -3.84 6.01 15.99
C HIS A 26 -2.86 7.19 15.88
N GLN A 27 -1.65 6.93 15.43
CA GLN A 27 -0.64 7.95 15.15
C GLN A 27 -0.33 7.99 13.65
N LEU A 28 -0.43 9.17 13.07
CA LEU A 28 -0.11 9.44 11.67
C LEU A 28 1.36 9.85 11.55
N ASP A 29 2.08 9.28 10.58
CA ASP A 29 3.39 9.78 10.18
C ASP A 29 3.24 10.85 9.09
N GLU A 30 3.00 12.08 9.54
CA GLU A 30 2.85 13.24 8.66
C GLU A 30 4.13 13.53 7.85
N ASN A 31 5.30 13.24 8.41
CA ASN A 31 6.57 13.50 7.73
C ASN A 31 6.76 12.55 6.56
N ALA A 32 6.48 11.26 6.75
CA ALA A 32 6.53 10.28 5.68
C ALA A 32 5.52 10.61 4.57
N LEU A 33 4.29 10.96 4.93
CA LEU A 33 3.26 11.35 3.97
C LEU A 33 3.64 12.63 3.20
N THR A 34 4.13 13.65 3.90
CA THR A 34 4.54 14.92 3.28
C THR A 34 5.66 14.68 2.26
N LYS A 35 6.69 13.90 2.62
CA LYS A 35 7.78 13.57 1.69
C LYS A 35 7.29 12.82 0.45
N LEU A 36 6.32 11.92 0.59
CA LEU A 36 5.81 11.11 -0.51
C LEU A 36 4.82 11.86 -1.41
N LEU A 37 3.92 12.65 -0.82
CA LEU A 37 2.84 13.32 -1.54
C LEU A 37 3.23 14.72 -2.03
N CYS A 38 4.12 15.42 -1.34
CA CYS A 38 4.57 16.77 -1.71
C CYS A 38 5.86 16.77 -2.54
N ASP A 39 6.34 15.61 -2.99
CA ASP A 39 7.41 15.56 -3.99
C ASP A 39 6.93 16.31 -5.26
N PRO A 40 7.68 17.31 -5.77
CA PRO A 40 7.33 18.05 -6.99
C PRO A 40 7.06 17.15 -8.21
N LYS A 41 7.61 15.93 -8.22
CA LYS A 41 7.32 14.92 -9.24
C LYS A 41 5.84 14.49 -9.23
N TYR A 42 5.16 14.56 -8.10
CA TYR A 42 3.81 14.01 -7.88
C TYR A 42 2.76 15.07 -7.48
N ALA A 43 3.13 16.11 -6.74
CA ALA A 43 2.22 17.01 -6.00
C ALA A 43 1.07 17.64 -6.82
N ASP A 44 1.28 17.93 -8.11
CA ASP A 44 0.29 18.60 -8.97
C ASP A 44 -0.46 17.66 -9.93
N LYS A 45 -0.36 16.35 -9.72
CA LYS A 45 -0.99 15.33 -10.58
C LYS A 45 -2.22 14.72 -9.93
N LYS A 46 -3.15 14.22 -10.75
CA LYS A 46 -4.27 13.40 -10.27
C LYS A 46 -3.72 12.15 -9.58
N VAL A 47 -4.34 11.74 -8.48
CA VAL A 47 -3.93 10.58 -7.68
C VAL A 47 -5.00 9.51 -7.72
N SER A 48 -4.60 8.26 -7.93
CA SER A 48 -5.42 7.06 -7.74
C SER A 48 -4.80 6.21 -6.64
N LEU A 49 -5.47 6.12 -5.51
CA LEU A 49 -5.06 5.29 -4.39
C LEU A 49 -5.84 3.97 -4.39
N ILE A 50 -5.13 2.86 -4.56
CA ILE A 50 -5.68 1.51 -4.52
C ILE A 50 -5.41 0.92 -3.15
N SER A 51 -6.47 0.60 -2.41
CA SER A 51 -6.39 -0.05 -1.10
C SER A 51 -6.85 -1.49 -1.18
N VAL A 52 -6.17 -2.39 -0.46
CA VAL A 52 -6.67 -3.75 -0.19
C VAL A 52 -6.95 -3.88 1.30
N ALA A 53 -8.22 -4.04 1.66
CA ALA A 53 -8.68 -4.21 3.04
C ALA A 53 -9.56 -5.46 3.15
N GLY A 54 -9.63 -6.06 4.34
CA GLY A 54 -10.35 -7.31 4.51
C GLY A 54 -9.90 -8.08 5.74
N ALA A 55 -10.37 -9.31 5.87
CA ALA A 55 -10.05 -10.13 7.04
C ALA A 55 -8.55 -10.41 7.16
N PHE A 56 -8.13 -10.65 8.40
CA PHE A 56 -6.78 -11.10 8.73
C PHE A 56 -6.45 -12.45 8.03
N ARG A 57 -5.20 -12.59 7.57
CA ARG A 57 -4.66 -13.82 6.92
C ARG A 57 -5.35 -14.27 5.62
N LYS A 58 -5.96 -13.36 4.87
CA LYS A 58 -6.55 -13.65 3.55
C LYS A 58 -5.66 -13.33 2.34
N GLY A 59 -4.36 -13.06 2.53
CA GLY A 59 -3.43 -12.80 1.42
C GLY A 59 -3.51 -11.41 0.78
N LYS A 60 -3.85 -10.37 1.57
CA LYS A 60 -3.94 -8.97 1.08
C LYS A 60 -2.61 -8.45 0.51
N SER A 61 -1.54 -8.56 1.29
CA SER A 61 -0.19 -8.14 0.90
C SER A 61 0.34 -8.96 -0.29
N PHE A 62 -0.06 -10.23 -0.37
CA PHE A 62 0.27 -11.11 -1.50
C PHE A 62 -0.33 -10.61 -2.83
N ILE A 63 -1.63 -10.29 -2.86
CA ILE A 63 -2.24 -9.71 -4.09
C ILE A 63 -1.69 -8.32 -4.42
N LEU A 64 -1.39 -7.50 -3.40
CA LEU A 64 -0.75 -6.19 -3.59
C LEU A 64 0.63 -6.31 -4.26
N ASN A 65 1.41 -7.35 -3.97
CA ASN A 65 2.70 -7.53 -4.62
C ASN A 65 2.57 -7.87 -6.11
N PHE A 66 1.49 -8.53 -6.54
CA PHE A 66 1.18 -8.66 -7.97
C PHE A 66 0.81 -7.32 -8.60
N PHE A 67 0.10 -6.45 -7.89
CA PHE A 67 -0.16 -5.09 -8.38
C PHE A 67 1.13 -4.30 -8.49
N LEU A 68 2.06 -4.41 -7.54
CA LEU A 68 3.39 -3.80 -7.63
C LEU A 68 4.14 -4.27 -8.88
N ARG A 69 4.16 -5.59 -9.11
CA ARG A 69 4.82 -6.18 -10.30
C ARG A 69 4.22 -5.65 -11.59
N TYR A 70 2.89 -5.65 -11.70
CA TYR A 70 2.18 -5.11 -12.86
C TYR A 70 2.45 -3.61 -13.09
N LEU A 71 2.36 -2.79 -12.04
CA LEU A 71 2.56 -1.33 -12.16
C LEU A 71 4.02 -1.00 -12.52
N THR A 72 4.98 -1.77 -12.01
CA THR A 72 6.40 -1.63 -12.36
C THR A 72 6.63 -1.94 -13.84
N TRP A 73 6.08 -3.05 -14.34
CA TRP A 73 6.13 -3.40 -15.76
C TRP A 73 5.44 -2.35 -16.63
N ARG A 74 4.28 -1.84 -16.20
CA ARG A 74 3.55 -0.83 -16.98
C ARG A 74 4.28 0.51 -17.03
N GLU A 75 4.88 0.94 -15.93
CA GLU A 75 5.69 2.17 -15.85
C GLU A 75 6.95 2.09 -16.74
N SER A 76 7.51 0.89 -16.96
CA SER A 76 8.69 0.73 -17.83
C SER A 76 8.39 0.90 -19.33
N GLY A 77 7.13 1.09 -19.72
CA GLY A 77 6.74 1.32 -21.11
C GLY A 77 6.82 0.09 -22.02
N ASN A 78 6.88 -1.12 -21.45
CA ASN A 78 6.87 -2.36 -22.24
C ASN A 78 5.47 -2.57 -22.85
N THR A 79 5.40 -2.61 -24.19
CA THR A 79 4.17 -2.78 -24.97
C THR A 79 4.18 -4.08 -25.79
N GLU A 80 4.93 -5.08 -25.37
CA GLU A 80 4.99 -6.35 -26.10
C GLU A 80 3.60 -7.02 -26.17
N SER A 81 3.34 -7.66 -27.31
CA SER A 81 2.06 -8.27 -27.70
C SER A 81 1.63 -9.44 -26.82
N MET A 82 2.52 -9.96 -25.97
CA MET A 82 2.21 -10.94 -24.94
C MET A 82 2.89 -10.52 -23.63
N PRO A 83 2.14 -9.95 -22.67
CA PRO A 83 2.77 -9.28 -21.54
C PRO A 83 3.20 -10.31 -20.48
N ASP A 84 4.51 -10.59 -20.40
CA ASP A 84 5.11 -11.40 -19.32
C ASP A 84 5.36 -10.55 -18.04
N TRP A 85 4.35 -9.78 -17.64
CA TRP A 85 4.41 -8.98 -16.43
C TRP A 85 4.24 -9.84 -15.17
N LEU A 86 3.57 -11.00 -15.31
CA LEU A 86 3.32 -11.90 -14.19
C LEU A 86 4.62 -12.53 -13.71
N GLY A 87 5.64 -12.59 -14.58
CA GLY A 87 6.91 -13.24 -14.31
C GLY A 87 6.79 -14.76 -14.41
N THR A 88 7.93 -15.40 -14.27
CA THR A 88 8.07 -16.87 -14.26
C THR A 88 7.89 -17.43 -12.85
N ASN A 89 7.75 -18.76 -12.74
CA ASN A 89 7.66 -19.45 -11.45
C ASN A 89 8.93 -19.30 -10.58
N GLU A 90 10.04 -18.86 -11.17
CA GLU A 90 11.31 -18.65 -10.47
C GLU A 90 11.41 -17.25 -9.85
N ASP A 91 10.57 -16.31 -10.29
CA ASP A 91 10.62 -14.91 -9.86
C ASP A 91 9.99 -14.70 -8.50
N LYS A 92 10.83 -14.37 -7.51
CA LYS A 92 10.39 -14.02 -6.15
C LYS A 92 9.43 -12.83 -6.15
N LEU A 93 8.38 -12.95 -5.35
CA LEU A 93 7.37 -11.91 -5.19
C LEU A 93 7.78 -10.97 -4.04
N ASP A 94 8.53 -9.92 -4.40
CA ASP A 94 8.99 -8.87 -3.49
C ASP A 94 7.95 -7.75 -3.35
N GLY A 95 8.01 -7.00 -2.26
CA GLY A 95 7.11 -5.87 -2.00
C GLY A 95 6.73 -5.71 -0.54
N PHE A 96 5.42 -5.61 -0.27
CA PHE A 96 4.85 -5.70 1.07
C PHE A 96 5.23 -7.01 1.73
N SER A 97 5.59 -6.95 3.02
CA SER A 97 5.87 -8.16 3.81
C SER A 97 4.64 -9.06 3.77
N TRP A 98 4.87 -10.32 3.41
CA TRP A 98 3.84 -11.35 3.43
C TRP A 98 4.48 -12.67 3.85
N ARG A 99 3.89 -13.34 4.83
CA ARG A 99 4.31 -14.67 5.27
C ARG A 99 3.15 -15.64 5.43
N GLY A 100 3.41 -16.94 5.23
CA GLY A 100 2.57 -18.01 5.75
C GLY A 100 2.67 -18.10 7.28
N GLY A 101 1.63 -18.56 7.97
CA GLY A 101 1.60 -18.61 9.45
C GLY A 101 0.35 -18.00 10.09
N SER A 102 0.22 -18.06 11.41
CA SER A 102 -0.92 -17.54 12.18
C SER A 102 -0.69 -16.13 12.76
N GLU A 103 0.56 -15.68 12.82
CA GLU A 103 0.94 -14.39 13.42
C GLU A 103 0.74 -13.21 12.46
N ARG A 104 0.61 -12.01 13.07
CA ARG A 104 0.38 -10.77 12.35
C ARG A 104 1.62 -10.32 11.60
N ASP A 105 1.41 -9.82 10.38
CA ASP A 105 2.48 -9.26 9.53
C ASP A 105 2.30 -7.74 9.36
N THR A 106 1.05 -7.27 9.27
CA THR A 106 0.71 -5.85 9.01
C THR A 106 -0.01 -5.22 10.19
N ASN A 107 0.59 -4.22 10.84
CA ASN A 107 -0.03 -3.34 11.84
C ASN A 107 -0.23 -1.94 11.23
N GLY A 108 -1.46 -1.41 11.33
CA GLY A 108 -1.83 -0.09 10.85
C GLY A 108 -2.07 0.00 9.34
N MET A 109 -1.56 1.05 8.70
CA MET A 109 -1.66 1.28 7.26
C MET A 109 -0.28 1.54 6.67
N LEU A 110 0.03 0.85 5.57
CA LEU A 110 1.28 1.03 4.84
C LEU A 110 0.99 1.48 3.42
N ILE A 111 1.81 2.41 2.93
CA ILE A 111 1.83 2.83 1.53
C ILE A 111 3.16 2.43 0.91
N TRP A 112 3.15 2.07 -0.38
CA TRP A 112 4.40 1.85 -1.11
C TRP A 112 5.16 3.16 -1.33
N SER A 113 6.45 3.21 -0.98
CA SER A 113 7.23 4.46 -0.93
C SER A 113 7.49 5.12 -2.28
N LYS A 114 7.36 4.37 -3.39
CA LYS A 114 7.55 4.87 -4.76
C LYS A 114 6.20 4.96 -5.47
N PRO A 115 5.60 6.16 -5.62
CA PRO A 115 4.41 6.34 -6.45
C PRO A 115 4.72 6.06 -7.92
N PHE A 116 3.78 5.43 -8.62
CA PHE A 116 3.89 5.09 -10.04
C PHE A 116 3.30 6.20 -10.90
N LEU A 117 4.02 6.62 -11.95
CA LEU A 117 3.48 7.55 -12.95
C LEU A 117 3.00 6.77 -14.16
N ILE A 118 1.72 6.92 -14.46
CA ILE A 118 1.07 6.12 -15.49
C ILE A 118 0.19 7.02 -16.36
N LYS A 119 0.26 6.80 -17.68
CA LYS A 119 -0.63 7.43 -18.65
C LYS A 119 -2.03 6.82 -18.57
N ASP A 120 -3.04 7.67 -18.47
CA ASP A 120 -4.44 7.28 -18.58
C ASP A 120 -4.89 7.14 -20.04
N ARG A 121 -6.19 6.93 -20.26
CA ARG A 121 -6.76 6.79 -21.62
C ARG A 121 -6.69 8.09 -22.44
N ASN A 122 -6.53 9.24 -21.78
CA ASN A 122 -6.41 10.55 -22.38
C ASN A 122 -4.94 11.00 -22.50
N ASN A 123 -3.98 10.11 -22.19
CA ASN A 123 -2.54 10.39 -22.16
C ASN A 123 -2.11 11.43 -21.09
N GLU A 124 -2.92 11.61 -20.04
CA GLU A 124 -2.58 12.41 -18.86
C GLU A 124 -1.77 11.57 -17.85
N ASP A 125 -0.80 12.19 -17.18
CA ASP A 125 -0.05 11.54 -16.11
C ASP A 125 -0.89 11.46 -14.83
N ILE A 126 -1.11 10.25 -14.35
CA ILE A 126 -1.77 9.97 -13.08
C ILE A 126 -0.78 9.27 -12.14
N VAL A 127 -0.78 9.69 -10.87
CA VAL A 127 -0.02 9.06 -9.80
C VAL A 127 -0.83 7.90 -9.24
N VAL A 128 -0.30 6.68 -9.31
CA VAL A 128 -0.92 5.50 -8.70
C VAL A 128 -0.18 5.13 -7.42
N LEU A 129 -0.93 5.02 -6.33
CA LEU A 129 -0.46 4.60 -5.01
C LEU A 129 -1.10 3.29 -4.60
N LEU A 130 -0.33 2.44 -3.92
CA LEU A 130 -0.82 1.20 -3.32
C LEU A 130 -0.78 1.31 -1.81
N MET A 131 -1.86 0.85 -1.17
CA MET A 131 -2.02 0.86 0.27
C MET A 131 -2.44 -0.51 0.80
N ASP A 132 -1.60 -1.06 1.66
CA ASP A 132 -1.91 -2.25 2.46
C ASP A 132 -2.48 -1.82 3.81
N THR A 133 -3.54 -2.50 4.23
CA THR A 133 -4.17 -2.24 5.53
C THR A 133 -4.02 -3.45 6.43
N GLN A 134 -3.99 -3.20 7.74
CA GLN A 134 -4.20 -4.23 8.72
C GLN A 134 -5.48 -5.04 8.41
N GLY A 135 -5.41 -6.34 8.67
CA GLY A 135 -6.57 -7.21 8.55
C GLY A 135 -7.56 -6.97 9.67
N ALA A 136 -8.85 -6.84 9.35
CA ALA A 136 -9.88 -6.79 10.37
C ALA A 136 -10.01 -8.16 11.08
N PHE A 137 -10.49 -8.11 12.34
CA PHE A 137 -10.82 -9.30 13.16
C PHE A 137 -9.63 -10.18 13.57
N ASP A 138 -8.49 -9.56 13.83
CA ASP A 138 -7.36 -10.22 14.45
C ASP A 138 -7.47 -10.21 15.99
N THR A 139 -6.81 -11.13 16.68
CA THR A 139 -7.05 -11.45 18.10
C THR A 139 -6.64 -10.38 19.11
N LEU A 140 -5.84 -9.39 18.71
CA LEU A 140 -5.29 -8.34 19.57
C LEU A 140 -5.93 -6.96 19.34
N SER A 141 -6.81 -6.79 18.34
CA SER A 141 -7.39 -5.47 18.00
C SER A 141 -8.87 -5.42 18.36
N THR A 142 -9.29 -4.27 18.85
CA THR A 142 -10.69 -3.97 19.10
C THR A 142 -11.45 -3.76 17.78
N VAL A 143 -12.77 -3.94 17.83
CA VAL A 143 -13.68 -3.65 16.71
C VAL A 143 -13.56 -2.19 16.26
N LYS A 144 -13.36 -1.26 17.21
CA LYS A 144 -13.22 0.17 16.93
C LYS A 144 -11.97 0.49 16.13
N GLU A 145 -10.84 -0.13 16.45
CA GLU A 145 -9.56 0.07 15.73
C GLU A 145 -9.65 -0.47 14.30
N CYS A 146 -10.21 -1.67 14.13
CA CYS A 146 -10.43 -2.25 12.80
C CYS A 146 -11.38 -1.39 11.96
N ALA A 147 -12.47 -0.90 12.57
CA ALA A 147 -13.42 -0.01 11.90
C ALA A 147 -12.78 1.31 11.50
N THR A 148 -11.88 1.86 12.32
CA THR A 148 -11.18 3.11 12.03
C THR A 148 -10.25 2.95 10.84
N ILE A 149 -9.41 1.91 10.82
CA ILE A 149 -8.52 1.62 9.68
C ILE A 149 -9.33 1.40 8.40
N PHE A 150 -10.40 0.60 8.47
CA PHE A 150 -11.25 0.31 7.32
C PHE A 150 -11.98 1.55 6.79
N ALA A 151 -12.50 2.40 7.70
CA ALA A 151 -13.16 3.63 7.31
C ALA A 151 -12.18 4.62 6.68
N LEU A 152 -11.00 4.82 7.29
CA LEU A 152 -9.97 5.69 6.74
C LEU A 152 -9.49 5.19 5.38
N SER A 153 -9.23 3.89 5.22
CA SER A 153 -8.80 3.34 3.93
C SER A 153 -9.84 3.59 2.84
N THR A 154 -11.12 3.38 3.17
CA THR A 154 -12.24 3.56 2.24
C THR A 154 -12.44 5.03 1.87
N MET A 155 -12.32 5.96 2.82
CA MET A 155 -12.47 7.39 2.56
C MET A 155 -11.35 7.97 1.70
N LEU A 156 -10.12 7.44 1.83
CA LEU A 156 -8.95 7.95 1.12
C LEU A 156 -8.79 7.32 -0.27
N CYS A 157 -9.15 6.05 -0.44
CA CYS A 157 -8.89 5.35 -1.68
C CYS A 157 -9.89 5.72 -2.78
N SER A 158 -9.41 5.74 -4.03
CA SER A 158 -10.30 5.77 -5.21
C SER A 158 -10.83 4.37 -5.55
N VAL A 159 -10.09 3.34 -5.14
CA VAL A 159 -10.45 1.92 -5.34
C VAL A 159 -10.21 1.15 -4.05
N GLN A 160 -11.29 0.65 -3.44
CA GLN A 160 -11.22 -0.26 -2.30
C GLN A 160 -11.44 -1.70 -2.76
N VAL A 161 -10.40 -2.52 -2.72
CA VAL A 161 -10.53 -3.97 -2.87
C VAL A 161 -10.87 -4.56 -1.51
N LYS A 162 -12.08 -5.11 -1.39
CA LYS A 162 -12.52 -5.83 -0.19
C LYS A 162 -12.19 -7.32 -0.34
N ASN A 163 -11.16 -7.78 0.37
CA ASN A 163 -10.73 -9.17 0.37
C ASN A 163 -11.50 -9.98 1.43
N LEU A 164 -12.27 -10.99 1.00
CA LEU A 164 -13.21 -11.76 1.82
C LEU A 164 -12.60 -13.05 2.37
#